data_AF-A0A7R9WPL0-F1
#
_entry.id   AF-A0A7R9WPL0-F1
#
_cell.length_a   1.000
_cell.length_b   1.000
_cell.length_c   1.000
_cell.angle_alpha   90.00
_cell.angle_beta   90.00
_cell.angle_gamma   90.00
#
_symmetry.space_group_name_H-M   'P 1'
#
loop_
_entity.id
_entity.type
_entity.pdbx_description
1 polymer ?
#
loop_
_entity_poly.entity_id
_entity_poly.type
_entity_poly.pdbx_seq_one_letter_code
_entity_poly.pdbx_strand_id
1 'polypeptide(L)'
;PASNKDQNGVIQIEASVERYFGFNLRRLNSSKAQEEVDFSVAKSQHFAQELYETRIASMQRFVAMIVMFHQMGKRVQQFFAIISFGVWTYRMDRTHSIMRIATTASPVSGADVREQMKYIRLQKKLEKSINTISGAYLRYKTKKEAARIKSLERRAKLLDENAAFIHKVNERELRDSRHRRTSAEMQHRRASGTVGGISNLGSQQPTMMPK
;
A
#
# COMPACT_ATOMS: atom_id res chain seq x y z
N PRO A 1 -51.17 -28.87 -29.27
CA PRO A 1 -50.19 -28.03 -30.01
C PRO A 1 -48.80 -28.12 -29.34
N ALA A 2 -47.80 -28.63 -30.07
CA ALA A 2 -46.44 -28.74 -29.56
C ALA A 2 -45.92 -27.36 -29.15
N SER A 3 -45.38 -27.26 -27.95
CA SER A 3 -44.78 -26.05 -27.41
C SER A 3 -43.59 -25.65 -28.28
N ASN A 4 -43.68 -24.52 -29.01
CA ASN A 4 -42.57 -23.91 -29.80
C ASN A 4 -41.42 -23.39 -28.92
N LYS A 5 -41.26 -23.92 -27.70
CA LYS A 5 -40.22 -23.53 -26.75
C LYS A 5 -39.23 -24.68 -26.63
N ASP A 6 -37.94 -24.36 -26.67
CA ASP A 6 -36.88 -25.32 -26.38
C ASP A 6 -36.85 -25.69 -24.88
N GLN A 7 -35.95 -26.61 -24.51
CA GLN A 7 -35.77 -27.04 -23.12
C GLN A 7 -35.36 -25.89 -22.17
N ASN A 8 -34.94 -24.74 -22.71
CA ASN A 8 -34.58 -23.53 -21.97
C ASN A 8 -35.73 -22.52 -21.90
N GLY A 9 -36.92 -22.86 -22.43
CA GLY A 9 -38.08 -21.98 -22.46
C GLY A 9 -38.02 -20.89 -23.53
N VAL A 10 -37.01 -20.92 -24.41
CA VAL A 10 -36.84 -19.93 -25.48
C VAL A 10 -37.70 -20.33 -26.67
N ILE A 11 -38.52 -19.39 -27.14
CA ILE A 11 -39.37 -19.62 -28.31
C ILE A 11 -38.46 -19.68 -29.55
N GLN A 12 -38.32 -20.86 -30.14
CA GLN A 12 -37.62 -21.03 -31.41
C GLN A 12 -38.63 -20.83 -32.54
N ILE A 13 -38.43 -19.76 -33.30
CA ILE A 13 -39.26 -19.40 -34.44
C ILE A 13 -38.39 -19.58 -35.68
N GLU A 14 -38.71 -20.58 -36.49
CA GLU A 14 -38.09 -20.70 -37.83
C GLU A 14 -38.50 -19.51 -38.69
N ALA A 15 -37.57 -19.06 -39.55
CA ALA A 15 -37.85 -17.99 -40.48
C ALA A 15 -38.97 -18.43 -41.44
N SER A 16 -40.04 -17.65 -41.52
CA SER A 16 -41.17 -17.96 -42.41
C SER A 16 -40.72 -17.87 -43.87
N VAL A 17 -40.93 -18.95 -44.62
CA VAL A 17 -40.77 -19.02 -46.09
C VAL A 17 -42.04 -18.59 -46.84
N GLU A 18 -43.02 -18.05 -46.13
CA GLU A 18 -44.26 -17.58 -46.74
C GLU A 18 -44.04 -16.32 -47.57
N ARG A 19 -44.77 -16.24 -48.69
CA ARG A 19 -44.74 -15.05 -49.57
C ARG A 19 -45.15 -13.78 -48.84
N TYR A 20 -46.10 -13.89 -47.91
CA TYR A 20 -46.46 -12.88 -46.93
C TYR A 20 -47.02 -13.56 -45.69
N PHE A 21 -46.92 -12.90 -44.54
CA PHE A 21 -47.35 -13.46 -43.26
C PHE A 21 -48.84 -13.83 -43.28
N GLY A 22 -49.14 -15.11 -43.03
CA GLY A 22 -50.51 -15.63 -43.02
C GLY A 22 -51.00 -16.10 -44.39
N PHE A 23 -50.13 -16.17 -45.40
CA PHE A 23 -50.46 -16.70 -46.73
C PHE A 23 -50.94 -18.16 -46.63
N ASN A 24 -50.20 -19.01 -45.93
CA ASN A 24 -50.61 -20.40 -45.75
C ASN A 24 -51.86 -20.51 -44.87
N LEU A 25 -52.01 -19.63 -43.87
CA LEU A 25 -53.17 -19.60 -42.99
C LEU A 25 -54.46 -19.32 -43.78
N ARG A 26 -54.43 -18.33 -44.68
CA ARG A 26 -55.56 -18.02 -45.58
C ARG A 26 -55.81 -19.12 -46.60
N ARG A 27 -54.75 -19.72 -47.16
CA ARG A 27 -54.85 -20.82 -48.15
C ARG A 27 -55.42 -22.11 -47.54
N LEU A 28 -55.04 -22.47 -46.33
CA LEU A 28 -55.49 -23.69 -45.67
C LEU A 28 -56.93 -23.58 -45.11
N ASN A 29 -57.38 -22.35 -44.84
CA ASN A 29 -58.69 -22.09 -44.26
C ASN A 29 -59.74 -21.64 -45.29
N SER A 30 -59.41 -21.58 -46.59
CA SER A 30 -60.34 -21.17 -47.65
C SER A 30 -61.61 -22.04 -47.78
N SER A 31 -61.62 -23.21 -47.15
CA SER A 31 -62.71 -24.19 -47.19
C SER A 31 -63.51 -24.29 -45.89
N LYS A 32 -63.16 -23.51 -44.85
CA LYS A 32 -63.79 -23.56 -43.52
C LYS A 32 -64.73 -22.37 -43.31
N ALA A 33 -65.63 -22.49 -42.33
CA ALA A 33 -66.55 -21.42 -41.97
C ALA A 33 -65.79 -20.11 -41.67
N GLN A 34 -66.26 -19.01 -42.27
CA GLN A 34 -65.59 -17.70 -42.30
C GLN A 34 -65.13 -17.23 -40.90
N GLU A 35 -65.92 -17.51 -39.87
CA GLU A 35 -65.72 -17.05 -38.49
C GLU A 35 -64.47 -17.67 -37.81
N GLU A 36 -64.17 -18.95 -38.06
CA GLU A 36 -62.93 -19.59 -37.54
C GLU A 36 -61.67 -19.04 -38.22
N VAL A 37 -61.80 -18.70 -39.51
CA VAL A 37 -60.70 -18.13 -40.30
C VAL A 37 -60.34 -16.75 -39.78
N ASP A 38 -61.34 -15.91 -39.55
CA ASP A 38 -61.17 -14.56 -39.03
C ASP A 38 -60.53 -14.56 -37.64
N PHE A 39 -60.93 -15.49 -36.76
CA PHE A 39 -60.32 -15.64 -35.45
C PHE A 39 -58.84 -16.06 -35.54
N SER A 40 -58.51 -17.01 -36.42
CA SER A 40 -57.12 -17.47 -36.61
C SER A 40 -56.20 -16.38 -37.19
N VAL A 41 -56.73 -15.59 -38.13
CA VAL A 41 -56.02 -14.46 -38.75
C VAL A 41 -55.80 -13.36 -37.72
N ALA A 42 -56.81 -13.00 -36.94
CA ALA A 42 -56.69 -12.01 -35.87
C ALA A 42 -55.63 -12.40 -34.83
N LYS A 43 -55.57 -13.68 -34.44
CA LYS A 43 -54.54 -14.20 -33.52
C LYS A 43 -53.13 -14.09 -34.11
N SER A 44 -52.97 -14.38 -35.40
CA SER A 44 -51.67 -14.25 -36.08
C SER A 44 -51.21 -12.79 -36.15
N GLN A 45 -52.14 -11.86 -36.41
CA GLN A 45 -51.85 -10.42 -36.44
C GLN A 45 -51.45 -9.90 -35.07
N HIS A 46 -52.18 -10.29 -34.01
CA HIS A 46 -51.82 -9.94 -32.63
C HIS A 46 -50.41 -10.43 -32.29
N PHE A 47 -50.06 -11.66 -32.65
CA PHE A 47 -48.73 -12.21 -32.40
C PHE A 47 -47.63 -11.44 -33.16
N ALA A 48 -47.87 -11.06 -34.42
CA ALA A 48 -46.92 -10.24 -35.19
C ALA A 48 -46.74 -8.85 -34.56
N GLN A 49 -47.82 -8.23 -34.10
CA GLN A 49 -47.78 -6.95 -33.39
C GLN A 49 -47.01 -7.06 -32.07
N GLU A 50 -47.22 -8.14 -31.32
CA GLU A 50 -46.52 -8.40 -30.06
C GLU A 50 -45.02 -8.59 -30.30
N LEU A 51 -44.62 -9.35 -31.32
CA LEU A 51 -43.21 -9.50 -31.70
C LEU A 51 -42.58 -8.17 -32.14
N TYR A 52 -43.32 -7.36 -32.89
CA TYR A 52 -42.85 -6.04 -33.31
C TYR A 52 -42.65 -5.12 -32.09
N GLU A 53 -43.63 -5.03 -31.20
CA GLU A 53 -43.55 -4.18 -30.01
C GLU A 53 -42.43 -4.61 -29.05
N THR A 54 -42.32 -5.92 -28.81
CA THR A 54 -41.36 -6.46 -27.83
C THR A 54 -39.93 -6.45 -28.32
N ARG A 55 -39.68 -6.53 -29.64
CA ARG A 55 -38.31 -6.59 -30.19
C ARG A 55 -37.90 -5.31 -30.91
N ILE A 56 -38.69 -4.88 -31.89
CA ILE A 56 -38.29 -3.78 -32.77
C ILE A 56 -38.60 -2.44 -32.12
N ALA A 57 -39.84 -2.23 -31.68
CA ALA A 57 -40.24 -0.95 -31.09
C ALA A 57 -39.53 -0.70 -29.75
N SER A 58 -39.36 -1.72 -28.91
CA SER A 58 -38.59 -1.62 -27.66
C SER A 58 -37.13 -1.23 -27.91
N MET A 59 -36.47 -1.85 -28.91
CA MET A 59 -35.10 -1.51 -29.30
C MET A 59 -34.99 -0.10 -29.86
N GLN A 60 -35.95 0.33 -30.70
CA GLN A 60 -36.00 1.70 -31.21
C GLN A 60 -36.16 2.72 -30.07
N ARG A 61 -37.07 2.49 -29.12
CA ARG A 61 -37.26 3.34 -27.94
C ARG A 61 -35.99 3.39 -27.08
N PHE A 62 -35.31 2.26 -26.90
CA PHE A 62 -34.05 2.18 -26.15
C PHE A 62 -32.93 2.97 -26.84
N VAL A 63 -32.75 2.79 -28.15
CA VAL A 63 -31.76 3.54 -28.94
C VAL A 63 -32.06 5.04 -28.91
N ALA A 64 -33.33 5.43 -29.07
CA ALA A 64 -33.74 6.83 -28.97
C ALA A 64 -33.43 7.42 -27.58
N MET A 65 -33.71 6.68 -26.51
CA MET A 65 -33.38 7.08 -25.14
C MET A 65 -31.87 7.27 -24.96
N ILE A 66 -31.04 6.35 -25.47
CA ILE A 66 -29.57 6.47 -25.41
C ILE A 66 -29.09 7.72 -26.14
N VAL A 67 -29.59 7.98 -27.36
CA VAL A 67 -29.18 9.14 -28.15
C VAL A 67 -29.59 10.45 -27.46
N MET A 68 -30.82 10.54 -26.96
CA MET A 68 -31.27 11.72 -26.19
C MET A 68 -30.44 11.92 -24.92
N PHE A 69 -30.19 10.84 -24.17
CA PHE A 69 -29.38 10.88 -22.95
C PHE A 69 -27.95 11.34 -23.24
N HIS A 70 -27.34 10.88 -24.33
CA HIS A 70 -26.00 11.29 -24.75
C HIS A 70 -25.95 12.78 -25.13
N GLN A 71 -26.96 13.27 -25.88
CA GLN A 71 -27.05 14.70 -26.21
C GLN A 71 -27.25 15.58 -24.96
N MET A 72 -28.10 15.15 -24.04
CA MET A 72 -28.29 15.84 -22.76
C MET A 72 -27.01 15.85 -21.92
N GLY A 73 -26.31 14.72 -21.82
CA GLY A 73 -25.08 14.63 -21.05
C GLY A 73 -23.95 15.49 -21.62
N LYS A 74 -23.88 15.68 -22.95
CA LYS A 74 -22.94 16.63 -23.57
C LYS A 74 -23.22 18.07 -23.15
N ARG A 75 -24.50 18.46 -23.06
CA ARG A 75 -24.89 19.80 -22.56
C ARG A 75 -24.50 19.97 -21.09
N VAL A 76 -24.73 18.95 -20.26
CA VAL A 76 -24.33 18.95 -18.85
C VAL A 76 -22.81 19.08 -18.70
N GLN A 77 -22.04 18.33 -19.50
CA GLN A 77 -20.57 18.45 -19.53
C GLN A 77 -20.10 19.88 -19.80
N GLN A 78 -20.70 20.53 -20.81
CA GLN A 78 -20.36 21.91 -21.18
C GLN A 78 -20.78 22.90 -20.10
N PHE A 79 -21.96 22.73 -19.51
CA PHE A 79 -22.48 23.57 -18.42
C PHE A 79 -21.55 23.56 -17.20
N PHE A 80 -21.15 22.38 -16.74
CA PHE A 80 -20.27 22.26 -15.57
C PHE A 80 -18.86 22.78 -15.86
N ALA A 81 -18.35 22.59 -17.08
CA ALA A 81 -17.05 23.15 -17.46
C ALA A 81 -17.02 24.69 -17.39
N ILE A 82 -18.12 25.35 -17.79
CA ILE A 82 -18.25 26.82 -17.76
C ILE A 82 -18.41 27.33 -16.32
N ILE A 83 -19.32 26.75 -15.53
CA ILE A 83 -19.63 27.26 -14.18
C ILE A 83 -18.54 26.97 -13.16
N SER A 84 -17.88 25.82 -13.28
CA SER A 84 -16.85 25.42 -12.31
C SER A 84 -15.47 26.00 -12.61
N PHE A 85 -15.32 26.87 -13.61
CA PHE A 85 -14.02 27.34 -14.10
C PHE A 85 -13.01 26.20 -14.34
N GLY A 86 -13.51 25.04 -14.78
CA GLY A 86 -12.70 23.84 -15.02
C GLY A 86 -12.30 23.02 -13.78
N VAL A 87 -12.73 23.40 -12.57
CA VAL A 87 -12.43 22.62 -11.34
C VAL A 87 -13.26 21.33 -11.30
N TRP A 88 -14.49 21.36 -11.80
CA TRP A 88 -15.40 20.21 -11.83
C TRP A 88 -15.73 19.84 -13.27
N THR A 89 -14.85 19.05 -13.89
CA THR A 89 -15.09 18.52 -15.23
C THR A 89 -15.80 17.16 -15.18
N TYR A 90 -17.03 17.12 -15.68
CA TYR A 90 -17.72 15.87 -16.00
C TYR A 90 -17.19 15.33 -17.33
N ARG A 91 -16.52 14.17 -17.29
CA ARG A 91 -15.89 13.52 -18.46
C ARG A 91 -16.76 12.38 -18.97
N MET A 92 -17.51 12.61 -20.06
CA MET A 92 -18.38 11.59 -20.66
C MET A 92 -17.61 10.32 -21.05
N ASP A 93 -16.40 10.46 -21.55
CA ASP A 93 -15.51 9.34 -21.90
C ASP A 93 -15.26 8.41 -20.70
N ARG A 94 -15.09 8.99 -19.50
CA ARG A 94 -14.93 8.21 -18.26
C ARG A 94 -16.24 7.57 -17.84
N THR A 95 -17.38 8.25 -17.97
CA THR A 95 -18.69 7.67 -17.63
C THR A 95 -19.07 6.53 -18.57
N HIS A 96 -18.83 6.65 -19.88
CA HIS A 96 -19.06 5.57 -20.84
C HIS A 96 -18.15 4.37 -20.56
N SER A 97 -16.88 4.61 -20.18
CA SER A 97 -15.96 3.55 -19.75
C SER A 97 -16.45 2.86 -18.47
N ILE A 98 -16.84 3.62 -17.44
CA ILE A 98 -17.38 3.06 -16.17
C ILE A 98 -18.67 2.30 -16.43
N MET A 99 -19.58 2.84 -17.24
CA MET A 99 -20.84 2.19 -17.58
C MET A 99 -20.57 0.89 -18.32
N ARG A 100 -19.68 0.88 -19.32
CA ARG A 100 -19.28 -0.37 -20.00
C ARG A 100 -18.71 -1.36 -19.00
N ILE A 101 -17.79 -0.97 -18.11
CA ILE A 101 -17.23 -1.86 -17.08
C ILE A 101 -18.30 -2.39 -16.11
N ALA A 102 -19.27 -1.55 -15.73
CA ALA A 102 -20.31 -1.90 -14.78
C ALA A 102 -21.42 -2.77 -15.37
N THR A 103 -21.73 -2.62 -16.66
CA THR A 103 -22.80 -3.36 -17.35
C THR A 103 -22.30 -4.59 -18.11
N THR A 104 -21.01 -4.64 -18.48
CA THR A 104 -20.42 -5.90 -18.92
C THR A 104 -20.28 -6.81 -17.72
N ALA A 105 -20.88 -8.00 -17.80
CA ALA A 105 -20.63 -9.04 -16.82
C ALA A 105 -19.12 -9.17 -16.60
N SER A 106 -18.69 -9.02 -15.35
CA SER A 106 -17.28 -9.20 -14.98
C SER A 106 -16.83 -10.57 -15.50
N PRO A 107 -15.69 -10.66 -16.21
CA PRO A 107 -15.15 -11.95 -16.66
C PRO A 107 -14.76 -12.84 -15.48
N VAL A 108 -14.70 -12.27 -14.28
CA VAL A 108 -14.38 -12.95 -13.02
C VAL A 108 -15.65 -13.08 -12.19
N SER A 109 -15.95 -14.30 -11.76
CA SER A 109 -17.05 -14.56 -10.83
C SER A 109 -16.79 -13.82 -9.51
N GLY A 110 -17.83 -13.21 -8.94
CA GLY A 110 -17.72 -12.56 -7.63
C GLY A 110 -17.26 -13.52 -6.52
N ALA A 111 -17.43 -14.83 -6.69
CA ALA A 111 -16.90 -15.85 -5.79
C ALA A 111 -15.36 -15.90 -5.83
N ASP A 112 -14.76 -15.91 -7.03
CA ASP A 112 -13.30 -15.96 -7.23
C ASP A 112 -12.64 -14.69 -6.68
N VAL A 113 -13.26 -13.53 -6.88
CA VAL A 113 -12.79 -12.26 -6.32
C VAL A 113 -12.76 -12.32 -4.79
N ARG A 114 -13.78 -12.91 -4.15
CA ARG A 114 -13.81 -13.08 -2.68
C ARG A 114 -12.72 -14.03 -2.19
N GLU A 115 -12.42 -15.08 -2.94
CA GLU A 115 -11.36 -16.03 -2.61
C GLU A 115 -9.97 -15.39 -2.74
N GLN A 116 -9.70 -14.70 -3.84
CA GLN A 116 -8.46 -13.93 -4.02
C GLN A 116 -8.30 -12.87 -2.93
N MET A 117 -9.38 -12.20 -2.54
CA MET A 117 -9.33 -11.19 -1.47
C MET A 117 -8.93 -11.81 -0.12
N LYS A 118 -9.34 -13.05 0.17
CA LYS A 118 -8.90 -13.78 1.38
C LYS A 118 -7.40 -14.05 1.34
N TYR A 119 -6.89 -14.51 0.20
CA TYR A 119 -5.46 -14.78 0.00
C TYR A 119 -4.62 -13.51 0.15
N ILE A 120 -5.00 -12.42 -0.51
CA ILE A 120 -4.32 -11.11 -0.43
C ILE A 120 -4.32 -10.60 1.01
N ARG A 121 -5.43 -10.74 1.74
CA ARG A 121 -5.52 -10.35 3.15
C ARG A 121 -4.56 -11.15 4.02
N LEU A 122 -4.41 -12.45 3.76
CA LEU A 122 -3.47 -13.31 4.49
C LEU A 122 -2.02 -12.87 4.23
N GLN A 123 -1.65 -12.65 2.96
CA GLN A 123 -0.32 -12.14 2.60
C GLN A 123 0.00 -10.82 3.28
N LYS A 124 -0.93 -9.85 3.27
CA LYS A 124 -0.75 -8.56 3.96
C LYS A 124 -0.56 -8.71 5.47
N LYS A 125 -1.27 -9.65 6.10
CA LYS A 125 -1.08 -9.95 7.53
C LYS A 125 0.30 -10.53 7.79
N LEU A 126 0.76 -11.47 6.96
CA LEU A 126 2.08 -12.08 7.05
C LEU A 126 3.17 -11.02 6.94
N GLU A 127 3.11 -10.19 5.90
CA GLU A 127 4.07 -9.11 5.65
C GLU A 127 4.12 -8.12 6.81
N LYS A 128 2.96 -7.71 7.34
CA LYS A 128 2.88 -6.85 8.53
C LYS A 128 3.54 -7.49 9.75
N SER A 129 3.32 -8.78 9.98
CA SER A 129 3.93 -9.52 11.09
C SER A 129 5.45 -9.58 10.93
N ILE A 130 5.95 -9.90 9.74
CA ILE A 130 7.39 -9.93 9.43
C ILE A 130 8.02 -8.57 9.69
N ASN A 131 7.41 -7.49 9.20
CA ASN A 131 7.91 -6.12 9.41
C ASN A 131 7.93 -5.74 10.89
N THR A 132 6.93 -6.15 11.66
CA THR A 132 6.86 -5.91 13.10
C THR A 132 7.97 -6.67 13.84
N ILE A 133 8.15 -7.96 13.53
CA ILE A 133 9.18 -8.81 14.15
C ILE A 133 10.58 -8.30 13.78
N SER A 134 10.82 -8.01 12.50
CA SER A 134 12.10 -7.47 12.01
C SER A 134 12.44 -6.15 12.70
N GLY A 135 11.47 -5.23 12.78
CA GLY A 135 11.65 -3.95 13.47
C GLY A 135 11.87 -4.09 14.99
N ALA A 136 11.28 -5.10 15.63
CA ALA A 136 11.53 -5.41 17.04
C ALA A 136 12.93 -6.02 17.25
N TYR A 137 13.34 -6.94 16.38
CA TYR A 137 14.66 -7.57 16.41
C TYR A 137 15.80 -6.57 16.22
N LEU A 138 15.68 -5.67 15.23
CA LEU A 138 16.66 -4.61 15.01
C LEU A 138 16.80 -3.70 16.24
N ARG A 139 15.68 -3.32 16.87
CA ARG A 139 15.69 -2.53 18.13
C ARG A 139 16.33 -3.29 19.29
N TYR A 140 16.07 -4.58 19.42
CA TYR A 140 16.72 -5.42 20.42
C TYR A 140 18.23 -5.51 20.19
N LYS A 141 18.65 -5.73 18.94
CA LYS A 141 20.07 -5.85 18.57
C LYS A 141 20.83 -4.56 18.88
N THR A 142 20.33 -3.41 18.46
CA THR A 142 20.98 -2.11 18.73
C THR A 142 21.06 -1.82 20.23
N LYS A 143 20.01 -2.12 21.00
CA LYS A 143 20.02 -1.96 22.47
C LYS A 143 21.05 -2.87 23.14
N LYS A 144 21.20 -4.11 22.65
CA LYS A 144 22.19 -5.07 23.16
C LYS A 144 23.62 -4.64 22.85
N GLU A 145 23.88 -4.14 21.64
CA GLU A 145 25.18 -3.60 21.25
C GLU A 145 25.54 -2.35 22.07
N ALA A 146 24.60 -1.42 22.24
CA ALA A 146 24.80 -0.25 23.09
C ALA A 146 25.10 -0.63 24.56
N ALA A 147 24.41 -1.64 25.10
CA ALA A 147 24.68 -2.15 26.45
C ALA A 147 26.08 -2.76 26.57
N ARG A 148 26.55 -3.48 25.53
CA ARG A 148 27.91 -4.02 25.47
C ARG A 148 28.96 -2.90 25.44
N ILE A 149 28.78 -1.90 24.59
CA ILE A 149 29.69 -0.75 24.50
C ILE A 149 29.76 -0.04 25.86
N LYS A 150 28.62 0.26 26.48
CA LYS A 150 28.57 0.88 27.81
C LYS A 150 29.26 0.04 28.89
N SER A 151 29.18 -1.29 28.82
CA SER A 151 29.90 -2.18 29.75
C SER A 151 31.41 -2.16 29.54
N LEU A 152 31.88 -2.05 28.28
CA LEU A 152 33.29 -1.92 27.95
C LEU A 152 33.84 -0.56 28.39
N GLU A 153 33.10 0.53 28.17
CA GLU A 153 33.46 1.87 28.64
C GLU A 153 33.60 1.92 30.17
N ARG A 154 32.68 1.29 30.91
CA ARG A 154 32.79 1.17 32.38
C ARG A 154 34.05 0.40 32.79
N ARG A 155 34.35 -0.70 32.10
CA ARG A 155 35.54 -1.50 32.37
C ARG A 155 36.83 -0.73 32.05
N ALA A 156 36.85 0.04 30.97
CA ALA A 156 37.97 0.91 30.63
C ALA A 156 38.21 1.99 31.70
N LYS A 157 37.15 2.68 32.16
CA LYS A 157 37.24 3.65 33.25
C LYS A 157 37.82 3.06 34.54
N LEU A 158 37.38 1.85 34.91
CA LEU A 158 37.91 1.16 36.09
C LEU A 158 39.40 0.81 35.94
N LEU A 159 39.86 0.47 34.72
CA LEU A 159 41.28 0.23 34.47
C LEU A 159 42.10 1.51 34.58
N ASP A 160 41.59 2.64 34.06
CA ASP A 160 42.25 3.94 34.18
C ASP A 160 42.32 4.40 35.64
N GLU A 161 41.24 4.24 36.41
CA GLU A 161 41.21 4.53 37.85
C GLU A 161 42.20 3.65 38.63
N ASN A 162 42.26 2.35 38.32
CA ASN A 162 43.22 1.43 38.93
C ASN A 162 44.66 1.78 38.56
N ALA A 163 44.94 2.15 37.31
CA ALA A 163 46.27 2.58 36.87
C ALA A 163 46.70 3.87 37.60
N ALA A 164 45.79 4.85 37.73
CA ALA A 164 46.04 6.07 38.48
C ALA A 164 46.27 5.80 39.97
N PHE A 165 45.58 4.82 40.55
CA PHE A 165 45.80 4.38 41.93
C PHE A 165 47.18 3.75 42.11
N ILE A 166 47.58 2.81 41.23
CA ILE A 166 48.91 2.19 41.25
C ILE A 166 50.01 3.24 41.14
N HIS A 167 49.86 4.22 40.23
CA HIS A 167 50.83 5.31 40.08
C HIS A 167 50.98 6.13 41.37
N LYS A 168 49.87 6.48 42.03
CA LYS A 168 49.89 7.20 43.32
C LYS A 168 50.55 6.39 44.43
N VAL A 169 50.37 5.07 44.47
CA VAL A 169 51.02 4.21 45.47
C VAL A 169 52.53 4.19 45.24
N ASN A 170 52.97 3.97 44.00
CA ASN A 170 54.40 4.01 43.65
C ASN A 170 55.04 5.36 43.97
N GLU A 171 54.36 6.49 43.72
CA GLU A 171 54.88 7.81 44.10
C GLU A 171 55.05 7.96 45.61
N ARG A 172 54.14 7.43 46.43
CA ARG A 172 54.28 7.44 47.89
C ARG A 172 55.45 6.60 48.34
N GLU A 173 55.59 5.37 47.83
CA GLU A 173 56.74 4.51 48.15
C GLU A 173 58.07 5.15 47.73
N LEU A 174 58.11 5.83 46.59
CA LEU A 174 59.30 6.55 46.12
C LEU A 174 59.65 7.73 47.04
N ARG A 175 58.65 8.50 47.50
CA ARG A 175 58.84 9.58 48.48
C ARG A 175 59.36 9.04 49.81
N ASP A 176 58.76 7.98 50.33
CA ASP A 176 59.19 7.34 51.58
C ASP A 176 60.62 6.80 51.46
N SER A 177 60.97 6.22 50.32
CA SER A 177 62.34 5.76 50.02
C SER A 177 63.33 6.90 49.96
N ARG A 178 62.96 8.05 49.37
CA ARG A 178 63.79 9.27 49.39
C ARG A 178 63.96 9.80 50.80
N HIS A 179 62.90 9.85 51.61
CA HIS A 179 63.00 10.28 53.01
C HIS A 179 63.89 9.35 53.84
N ARG A 180 63.83 8.03 53.63
CA ARG A 180 64.75 7.08 54.27
C ARG A 180 66.20 7.29 53.84
N ARG A 181 66.46 7.54 52.55
CA ARG A 181 67.82 7.86 52.06
C ARG A 181 68.35 9.17 52.63
N THR A 182 67.56 10.25 52.66
CA THR A 182 67.99 11.52 53.26
C THR A 182 68.19 11.40 54.77
N SER A 183 67.38 10.59 55.45
CA SER A 183 67.53 10.32 56.89
C SER A 183 68.79 9.48 57.17
N ALA A 184 69.08 8.48 56.33
CA ALA A 184 70.30 7.70 56.40
C ALA A 184 71.55 8.53 56.05
N GLU A 185 71.48 9.44 55.07
CA GLU A 185 72.56 10.39 54.75
C GLU A 185 72.78 11.40 55.87
N MET A 186 71.73 11.90 56.53
CA MET A 186 71.86 12.77 57.71
C MET A 186 72.50 12.04 58.90
N GLN A 187 72.18 10.75 59.09
CA GLN A 187 72.81 9.92 60.12
C GLN A 187 74.27 9.61 59.78
N HIS A 188 74.59 9.34 58.50
CA HIS A 188 75.97 9.17 58.04
C HIS A 188 76.79 10.47 58.17
N ARG A 189 76.23 11.64 57.84
CA ARG A 189 76.87 12.95 58.04
C ARG A 189 77.09 13.31 59.51
N ARG A 190 76.28 12.79 60.44
CA ARG A 190 76.53 12.91 61.89
C ARG A 190 77.63 11.97 62.40
N ALA A 191 77.81 10.82 61.76
CA ALA A 191 78.89 9.88 62.09
C ALA A 191 80.23 10.27 61.45
N SER A 192 80.23 10.92 60.28
CA SER A 192 81.42 11.49 59.64
C SER A 192 81.53 12.98 59.96
N GLY A 193 82.20 13.32 61.06
CA GLY A 193 82.52 14.69 61.37
C GLY A 193 83.34 15.33 60.25
N THR A 194 82.72 16.18 59.44
CA THR A 194 83.45 17.05 58.50
C THR A 194 82.71 18.38 58.42
N VAL A 195 83.29 19.33 59.15
CA VAL A 195 82.95 20.74 59.15
C VAL A 195 83.61 21.37 57.92
N GLY A 196 82.80 22.06 57.11
CA GLY A 196 83.23 22.88 55.98
C GLY A 196 82.01 23.17 55.11
N GLY A 197 81.74 24.37 54.61
CA GLY A 197 82.47 25.61 54.57
C GLY A 197 81.62 26.58 53.73
N ILE A 198 81.91 27.86 53.91
CA ILE A 198 81.23 29.09 53.45
C ILE A 198 81.15 29.24 51.91
N SER A 199 80.26 30.17 51.48
CA SER A 199 80.20 30.91 50.17
C SER A 199 79.35 30.26 49.05
N ASN A 200 78.71 30.95 48.10
CA ASN A 200 78.83 32.32 47.61
C ASN A 200 77.61 32.72 46.72
N LEU A 201 77.57 34.01 46.38
CA LEU A 201 76.73 34.83 45.48
C LEU A 201 76.23 34.25 44.12
N GLY A 202 75.18 34.92 43.61
CA GLY A 202 74.87 35.12 42.18
C GLY A 202 73.60 34.38 41.71
N SER A 203 72.74 34.84 40.82
CA SER A 203 72.48 36.05 40.02
C SER A 203 71.36 35.65 39.02
N GLN A 204 70.43 36.56 38.67
CA GLN A 204 69.74 36.75 37.35
C GLN A 204 69.46 35.51 36.44
N GLN A 205 68.32 35.25 35.79
CA GLN A 205 67.34 36.07 35.05
C GLN A 205 66.20 35.12 34.55
N PRO A 206 65.08 35.63 33.95
CA PRO A 206 63.95 34.82 33.47
C PRO A 206 63.98 34.58 31.95
N THR A 207 63.52 33.41 31.48
CA THR A 207 63.29 33.15 30.04
C THR A 207 62.00 32.36 29.77
N MET A 208 61.06 33.08 29.14
CA MET A 208 60.25 32.76 27.94
C MET A 208 59.46 31.44 27.82
N MET A 209 58.17 31.63 27.52
CA MET A 209 57.21 30.74 26.84
C MET A 209 57.76 30.10 25.56
N PRO A 210 57.12 29.01 25.09
CA PRO A 210 56.73 28.98 23.69
C PRO A 210 55.26 28.56 23.45
N LYS A 211 54.69 29.26 22.47
CA LYS A 211 53.54 29.04 21.55
C LYS A 211 52.54 27.92 21.85
#